data_AF-A0A831RUS2-F1
#
_entry.id   AF-A0A831RUS2-F1
#
_cell.length_a   1.000
_cell.length_b   1.000
_cell.length_c   1.000
_cell.angle_alpha   90.00
_cell.angle_beta   90.00
_cell.angle_gamma   90.00
#
_symmetry.space_group_name_H-M   'P 1'
#
loop_
_entity.id
_entity.type
_entity.pdbx_description
1 polymer ?
#
loop_
_entity_poly.entity_id
_entity_poly.type
_entity_poly.pdbx_seq_one_letter_code
_entity_poly.pdbx_strand_id
1 'polypeptide(L)'
;MNQDFNAKLNLLIKSEKALFRLEMRRKGRQTLFTAIALLAVLAALALINVTVYLYLVTRFSPLVSAGILSGLNLAIAAIFLVIASRQDVGPEAASLEEIRDFAWEQVSRDLDGVKQQVGDFTDGIKRVSGSINSVMHRDYSALAAMLPFVQTLLAARKKKKEGEAGKQ
;
A
#
# COMPACT_ATOMS: atom_id res chain seq x y z
N MET A 1 -3.18 39.39 -23.31
CA MET A 1 -3.56 38.00 -22.95
C MET A 1 -2.89 37.49 -21.67
N ASN A 2 -1.57 37.58 -21.50
CA ASN A 2 -0.89 37.10 -20.27
C ASN A 2 -1.12 37.98 -19.02
N GLN A 3 -1.39 39.29 -19.18
CA GLN A 3 -1.64 40.20 -18.05
C GLN A 3 -3.01 39.94 -17.38
N ASP A 4 -4.04 39.65 -18.17
CA ASP A 4 -5.39 39.34 -17.64
C ASP A 4 -5.42 38.02 -16.87
N PHE A 5 -4.65 37.03 -17.33
CA PHE A 5 -4.51 35.74 -16.66
C PHE A 5 -3.80 35.88 -15.30
N ASN A 6 -2.70 36.64 -15.24
CA ASN A 6 -2.00 36.92 -14.00
C ASN A 6 -2.87 37.72 -13.01
N ALA A 7 -3.66 38.68 -13.49
CA ALA A 7 -4.59 39.44 -12.63
C ALA A 7 -5.67 38.54 -12.02
N LYS A 8 -6.24 37.62 -12.81
CA LYS A 8 -7.24 36.63 -12.35
C LYS A 8 -6.64 35.64 -11.35
N LEU A 9 -5.44 35.11 -11.59
CA LEU A 9 -4.73 34.25 -10.64
C LEU A 9 -4.42 34.97 -9.33
N ASN A 10 -3.98 36.22 -9.41
CA ASN A 10 -3.64 36.99 -8.22
C ASN A 10 -4.90 37.31 -7.39
N LEU A 11 -6.04 37.57 -8.05
CA LEU A 11 -7.35 37.71 -7.39
C LEU A 11 -7.81 36.41 -6.73
N LEU A 12 -7.69 35.27 -7.42
CA LEU A 12 -8.03 33.95 -6.89
C LEU A 12 -7.22 33.67 -5.61
N ILE A 13 -5.89 33.77 -5.69
CA ILE A 13 -4.98 33.55 -4.56
C ILE A 13 -5.29 34.50 -3.39
N LYS A 14 -5.64 35.76 -3.67
CA LYS A 14 -6.00 36.73 -2.62
C LYS A 14 -7.32 36.38 -1.95
N SER A 15 -8.31 35.93 -2.72
CA SER A 15 -9.61 35.50 -2.22
C SER A 15 -9.52 34.21 -1.40
N GLU A 16 -8.71 33.25 -1.83
CA GLU A 16 -8.48 31.97 -1.18
C GLU A 16 -7.68 32.14 0.12
N LYS A 17 -6.65 33.00 0.10
CA LYS A 17 -5.95 33.41 1.34
C LYS A 17 -6.86 34.16 2.31
N ALA A 18 -7.80 34.97 1.82
CA ALA A 18 -8.75 35.67 2.68
C ALA A 18 -9.73 34.69 3.34
N LEU A 19 -10.25 33.72 2.57
CA LEU A 19 -11.10 32.63 3.06
C LEU A 19 -10.38 31.77 4.11
N PHE A 20 -9.15 31.35 3.81
CA PHE A 20 -8.33 30.56 4.71
C PHE A 20 -8.00 31.31 6.01
N ARG A 21 -7.75 32.62 5.92
CA ARG A 21 -7.45 33.48 7.08
C ARG A 21 -8.70 33.71 7.96
N LEU A 22 -9.89 33.73 7.36
CA LEU A 22 -11.18 33.80 8.07
C LEU A 22 -11.50 32.49 8.80
N GLU A 23 -11.32 31.34 8.14
CA GLU A 23 -11.48 30.03 8.77
C GLU A 23 -10.46 29.78 9.89
N MET A 24 -9.19 30.14 9.67
CA MET A 24 -8.13 30.01 10.69
C MET A 24 -8.38 30.85 11.94
N ARG A 25 -8.97 32.05 11.82
CA ARG A 25 -9.30 32.87 12.99
C ARG A 25 -10.43 32.27 13.83
N ARG A 26 -11.41 31.62 13.19
CA ARG A 26 -12.51 30.92 13.87
C ARG A 26 -12.03 29.61 14.49
N LYS A 27 -11.26 28.81 13.75
CA LYS A 27 -10.72 27.52 14.21
C LYS A 27 -9.60 27.69 15.26
N GLY A 28 -8.71 28.66 15.13
CA GLY A 28 -7.54 28.80 16.02
C GLY A 28 -7.88 29.03 17.49
N ARG A 29 -8.86 29.90 17.78
CA ARG A 29 -9.32 30.11 19.17
C ARG A 29 -10.08 28.89 19.69
N GLN A 30 -10.90 28.27 18.84
CA GLN A 30 -11.64 27.07 19.17
C GLN A 30 -10.68 25.91 19.49
N THR A 31 -9.62 25.70 18.71
CA THR A 31 -8.60 24.66 18.96
C THR A 31 -7.93 24.82 20.32
N LEU A 32 -7.61 26.05 20.74
CA LEU A 32 -6.96 26.29 22.03
C LEU A 32 -7.88 25.94 23.20
N PHE A 33 -9.14 26.41 23.16
CA PHE A 33 -10.13 26.06 24.19
C PHE A 33 -10.51 24.58 24.16
N THR A 34 -10.57 23.95 22.97
CA THR A 34 -10.78 22.50 22.84
C THR A 34 -9.63 21.71 23.44
N ALA A 35 -8.37 22.13 23.24
CA ALA A 35 -7.21 21.49 23.85
C ALA A 35 -7.24 21.60 25.38
N ILE A 36 -7.54 22.78 25.92
CA ILE A 36 -7.70 22.99 27.37
C ILE A 36 -8.86 22.14 27.92
N ALA A 37 -10.00 22.11 27.22
CA ALA A 37 -11.14 21.29 27.61
C ALA A 37 -10.81 19.80 27.60
N LEU A 38 -10.08 19.31 26.59
CA LEU A 38 -9.60 17.93 26.55
C LEU A 38 -8.70 17.60 27.74
N LEU A 39 -7.74 18.48 28.08
CA LEU A 39 -6.90 18.31 29.25
C LEU A 39 -7.71 18.25 30.54
N ALA A 40 -8.69 19.14 30.70
CA ALA A 40 -9.57 19.16 31.86
C ALA A 40 -10.43 17.89 31.96
N VAL A 41 -10.96 17.38 30.84
CA VAL A 41 -11.71 16.13 30.79
C VAL A 41 -10.83 14.93 31.16
N LEU A 42 -9.60 14.86 30.65
CA LEU A 42 -8.65 13.79 31.01
C LEU A 42 -8.31 13.83 32.50
N ALA A 43 -8.05 15.02 33.06
CA ALA A 43 -7.80 15.18 34.49
C ALA A 43 -9.01 14.78 35.34
N ALA A 44 -10.22 15.18 34.94
CA ALA A 44 -11.45 14.79 35.63
C ALA A 44 -11.67 13.27 35.58
N LEU A 45 -11.45 12.63 34.43
CA LEU A 45 -11.55 11.17 34.28
C LEU A 45 -10.57 10.42 35.18
N ALA A 46 -9.34 10.90 35.30
CA ALA A 46 -8.34 10.33 36.20
C ALA A 46 -8.80 10.44 37.66
N LEU A 47 -9.28 11.62 38.08
CA LEU A 47 -9.77 11.83 39.44
C LEU A 47 -11.02 11.00 39.75
N ILE A 48 -11.97 10.88 38.81
CA ILE A 48 -13.15 10.04 38.97
C ILE A 48 -12.72 8.58 39.19
N ASN A 49 -11.76 8.06 38.45
CA ASN A 49 -11.24 6.71 38.66
C ASN A 49 -10.68 6.53 40.08
N VAL A 50 -9.87 7.49 40.54
CA VAL A 50 -9.31 7.46 41.91
C VAL A 50 -10.43 7.53 42.96
N THR A 51 -11.38 8.44 42.80
CA THR A 51 -12.50 8.60 43.73
C THR A 51 -13.36 7.34 43.79
N VAL A 52 -13.70 6.75 42.65
CA VAL A 52 -14.46 5.51 42.57
C VAL A 52 -13.68 4.36 43.21
N TYR A 53 -12.38 4.23 42.93
CA TYR A 53 -11.54 3.22 43.56
C TYR A 53 -11.54 3.35 45.08
N LEU A 54 -11.26 4.56 45.61
CA LEU A 54 -11.26 4.83 47.04
C LEU A 54 -12.60 4.53 47.68
N TYR A 55 -13.71 4.88 47.01
CA TYR A 55 -15.06 4.54 47.46
C TYR A 55 -15.28 3.03 47.53
N LEU A 56 -14.86 2.28 46.50
CA LEU A 56 -15.00 0.83 46.47
C LEU A 56 -14.20 0.14 47.58
N VAL A 57 -12.98 0.61 47.85
CA VAL A 57 -12.12 0.07 48.91
C VAL A 57 -12.71 0.26 50.31
N THR A 58 -13.64 1.22 50.50
CA THR A 58 -14.36 1.33 51.78
C THR A 58 -15.31 0.16 52.06
N ARG A 59 -15.70 -0.60 51.04
CA ARG A 59 -16.66 -1.72 51.16
C ARG A 59 -16.10 -3.07 50.71
N PHE A 60 -15.06 -3.08 49.89
CA PHE A 60 -14.48 -4.28 49.30
C PHE A 60 -12.97 -4.32 49.51
N SER A 61 -12.36 -5.50 49.31
CA SER A 61 -10.89 -5.61 49.31
C SER A 61 -10.28 -4.83 48.13
N PRO A 62 -9.00 -4.40 48.23
CA PRO A 62 -8.32 -3.70 47.15
C PRO A 62 -8.36 -4.46 45.80
N LEU A 63 -8.19 -5.78 45.84
CA LEU A 63 -8.20 -6.62 44.64
C LEU A 63 -9.58 -6.63 43.97
N VAL A 64 -10.65 -6.80 44.74
CA VAL A 64 -12.03 -6.79 44.21
C VAL A 64 -12.38 -5.41 43.69
N SER A 65 -11.98 -4.35 44.39
CA SER A 65 -12.21 -2.96 43.98
C SER A 65 -11.56 -2.64 42.64
N ALA A 66 -10.29 -3.04 42.46
CA ALA A 66 -9.58 -2.89 41.19
C ALA A 66 -10.23 -3.72 40.07
N GLY A 67 -10.72 -4.92 40.37
CA GLY A 67 -11.44 -5.78 39.42
C GLY A 67 -12.76 -5.17 38.95
N ILE A 68 -13.55 -4.61 39.86
CA ILE A 68 -14.81 -3.93 39.49
C ILE A 68 -14.52 -2.69 38.66
N LEU A 69 -13.53 -1.87 39.06
CA LEU A 69 -13.18 -0.65 38.35
C LEU A 69 -12.64 -0.93 36.94
N SER A 70 -11.79 -1.96 36.77
CA SER A 70 -11.30 -2.35 35.45
C SER A 70 -12.41 -2.90 34.57
N GLY A 71 -13.34 -3.68 35.12
CA GLY A 71 -14.54 -4.14 34.41
C GLY A 71 -15.42 -2.98 33.94
N LEU A 72 -15.63 -1.96 34.78
CA LEU A 72 -16.36 -0.74 34.43
C LEU A 72 -15.69 0.04 33.30
N ASN A 73 -14.36 0.24 33.38
CA ASN A 73 -13.60 0.90 32.32
C ASN A 73 -13.64 0.12 31.00
N LEU A 74 -13.60 -1.21 31.04
CA LEU A 74 -13.71 -2.04 29.84
C LEU A 74 -15.10 -1.95 29.21
N ALA A 75 -16.16 -1.93 30.02
CA ALA A 75 -17.52 -1.71 29.53
C ALA A 75 -17.68 -0.34 28.87
N ILE A 76 -17.16 0.72 29.48
CA ILE A 76 -17.15 2.07 28.91
C ILE A 76 -16.37 2.07 27.58
N ALA A 77 -15.17 1.48 27.55
CA ALA A 77 -14.36 1.38 26.34
C ALA A 77 -15.09 0.63 25.22
N ALA A 78 -15.79 -0.46 25.54
CA ALA A 78 -16.61 -1.19 24.57
C ALA A 78 -17.74 -0.33 23.98
N ILE A 79 -18.41 0.46 24.81
CA ILE A 79 -19.45 1.40 24.34
C ILE A 79 -18.84 2.44 23.39
N PHE A 80 -17.71 3.05 23.75
CA PHE A 80 -17.03 4.02 22.88
C PHE A 80 -16.54 3.38 21.58
N LEU A 81 -16.05 2.14 21.62
CA LEU A 81 -15.64 1.40 20.43
C LEU A 81 -16.84 1.16 19.49
N VAL A 82 -17.99 0.78 20.04
CA VAL A 82 -19.22 0.61 19.24
C VAL A 82 -19.65 1.95 18.63
N ILE A 83 -19.63 3.04 19.39
CA ILE A 83 -19.97 4.37 18.87
C ILE A 83 -18.98 4.78 17.76
N ALA A 84 -17.68 4.61 17.99
CA ALA A 84 -16.64 4.93 17.02
C ALA A 84 -16.77 4.09 15.74
N SER A 85 -17.10 2.80 15.86
CA SER A 85 -17.33 1.92 14.71
C SER A 85 -18.55 2.29 13.86
N ARG A 86 -19.46 3.11 14.42
CA ARG A 86 -20.67 3.60 13.76
C ARG A 86 -20.55 5.03 13.24
N GLN A 87 -19.39 5.66 13.37
CA GLN A 87 -19.19 6.98 12.79
C GLN A 87 -18.86 6.81 11.30
N ASP A 88 -19.82 7.15 10.44
CA ASP A 88 -19.61 7.17 9.00
C ASP A 88 -18.47 8.14 8.65
N VAL A 89 -17.57 7.64 7.82
CA VAL A 89 -16.49 8.40 7.21
C VAL A 89 -17.16 9.47 6.34
N GLY A 90 -16.89 10.76 6.61
CA GLY A 90 -17.66 11.88 6.05
C GLY A 90 -17.73 11.93 4.51
N PRO A 91 -18.48 12.88 3.92
CA PRO A 91 -18.71 12.94 2.47
C PRO A 91 -17.42 12.92 1.62
N GLU A 92 -16.30 13.37 2.17
CA GLU A 92 -14.97 13.30 1.55
C GLU A 92 -14.46 11.87 1.34
N ALA A 93 -14.78 10.95 2.26
CA ALA A 93 -14.41 9.55 2.17
C ALA A 93 -15.28 8.78 1.17
N ALA A 94 -16.56 9.15 1.03
CA ALA A 94 -17.44 8.59 -0.02
C ALA A 94 -16.91 8.93 -1.42
N SER A 95 -16.46 10.17 -1.65
CA SER A 95 -15.81 10.56 -2.91
C SER A 95 -14.47 9.84 -3.13
N LEU A 96 -13.71 9.57 -2.07
CA LEU A 96 -12.49 8.77 -2.15
C LEU A 96 -12.78 7.30 -2.48
N GLU A 97 -13.92 6.80 -2.01
CA GLU A 97 -14.40 5.45 -2.30
C GLU A 97 -14.80 5.32 -3.78
N GLU A 98 -15.53 6.30 -4.31
CA GLU A 98 -15.83 6.38 -5.75
C GLU A 98 -14.56 6.44 -6.62
N ILE A 99 -13.55 7.21 -6.21
CA ILE A 99 -12.26 7.29 -6.93
C ILE A 99 -11.51 5.95 -6.88
N ARG A 100 -11.51 5.29 -5.71
CA ARG A 100 -10.89 3.96 -5.54
C ARG A 100 -11.58 2.92 -6.41
N ASP A 101 -12.90 2.92 -6.41
CA ASP A 101 -13.70 1.94 -7.14
C ASP A 101 -13.57 2.17 -8.66
N PHE A 102 -13.52 3.44 -9.10
CA PHE A 102 -13.22 3.81 -10.48
C PHE A 102 -11.80 3.40 -10.91
N ALA A 103 -10.81 3.51 -10.02
CA ALA A 103 -9.46 3.04 -10.28
C ALA A 103 -9.38 1.51 -10.38
N TRP A 104 -10.11 0.78 -9.52
CA TRP A 104 -10.19 -0.69 -9.58
C TRP A 104 -10.87 -1.19 -10.85
N GLU A 105 -11.91 -0.50 -11.30
CA GLU A 105 -12.61 -0.83 -12.53
C GLU A 105 -11.69 -0.67 -13.76
N GLN A 106 -10.87 0.38 -13.81
CA GLN A 106 -9.89 0.56 -14.89
C GLN A 106 -8.79 -0.51 -14.86
N VAL A 107 -8.24 -0.81 -13.68
CA VAL A 107 -7.23 -1.87 -13.53
C VAL A 107 -7.79 -3.23 -13.98
N SER A 108 -9.05 -3.52 -13.66
CA SER A 108 -9.71 -4.76 -14.05
C SER A 108 -9.90 -4.87 -15.58
N ARG A 109 -10.28 -3.77 -16.24
CA ARG A 109 -10.39 -3.73 -17.72
C ARG A 109 -9.04 -3.88 -18.41
N ASP A 110 -7.99 -3.27 -17.85
CA ASP A 110 -6.64 -3.38 -18.40
C ASP A 110 -6.05 -4.80 -18.24
N LEU A 111 -6.38 -5.49 -17.15
CA LEU A 111 -5.99 -6.89 -16.94
C LEU A 111 -6.62 -7.85 -17.95
N ASP A 112 -7.86 -7.61 -18.37
CA ASP A 112 -8.51 -8.43 -19.39
C ASP A 112 -7.93 -8.20 -20.80
N GLY A 113 -7.47 -6.97 -21.09
CA GLY A 113 -6.70 -6.67 -22.31
C GLY A 113 -5.31 -7.34 -22.34
N VAL A 114 -4.64 -7.43 -21.19
CA VAL A 114 -3.32 -8.07 -21.08
C VAL A 114 -3.41 -9.59 -21.19
N LYS A 115 -4.47 -10.24 -20.67
CA LYS A 115 -4.70 -11.69 -20.85
C LYS A 115 -4.77 -12.09 -22.32
N GLN A 116 -5.37 -11.23 -23.16
CA GLN A 116 -5.50 -11.48 -24.60
C GLN A 116 -4.14 -11.40 -25.30
N GLN A 117 -3.30 -10.42 -24.95
CA GLN A 117 -1.92 -10.30 -25.48
C GLN A 117 -0.97 -11.41 -24.98
N VAL A 118 -1.15 -11.89 -23.74
CA VAL A 118 -0.37 -13.03 -23.20
C VAL A 118 -0.77 -14.35 -23.85
N GLY A 119 -2.05 -14.52 -24.20
CA GLY A 119 -2.55 -15.65 -24.98
C GLY A 119 -1.89 -15.74 -26.36
N ASP A 120 -1.89 -14.63 -27.10
CA ASP A 120 -1.27 -14.55 -28.43
C ASP A 120 0.25 -14.77 -28.39
N PHE A 121 0.93 -14.29 -27.35
CA PHE A 121 2.37 -14.50 -27.16
C PHE A 121 2.71 -15.98 -26.85
N THR A 122 1.89 -16.64 -26.03
CA THR A 122 2.06 -18.07 -25.70
C THR A 122 1.82 -18.97 -26.91
N ASP A 123 0.83 -18.63 -27.74
CA ASP A 123 0.54 -19.37 -28.97
C ASP A 123 1.61 -19.14 -30.05
N GLY A 124 2.22 -17.95 -30.09
CA GLY A 124 3.41 -17.67 -30.89
C GLY A 124 4.61 -18.54 -30.51
N ILE A 125 4.88 -18.70 -29.21
CA ILE A 125 5.96 -19.55 -28.70
C ILE A 125 5.70 -21.04 -29.02
N LYS A 126 4.45 -21.52 -28.86
CA LYS A 126 4.10 -22.90 -29.20
C LYS A 126 4.35 -23.20 -30.68
N ARG A 127 4.02 -22.28 -31.59
CA ARG A 127 4.33 -22.45 -33.03
C ARG A 127 5.81 -22.49 -33.33
N VAL A 128 6.62 -21.62 -32.70
CA VAL A 128 8.09 -21.64 -32.88
C VAL A 128 8.68 -22.95 -32.36
N SER A 129 8.22 -23.43 -31.20
CA SER A 129 8.66 -24.73 -30.64
C SER A 129 8.25 -25.91 -31.52
N GLY A 130 7.06 -25.88 -32.11
CA GLY A 130 6.57 -26.91 -33.04
C GLY A 130 7.37 -26.98 -34.33
N SER A 131 7.73 -25.82 -34.90
CA SER A 131 8.58 -25.73 -36.10
C SER A 131 10.00 -26.28 -35.85
N ILE A 132 10.58 -26.00 -34.68
CA ILE A 132 11.90 -26.54 -34.30
C ILE A 132 11.83 -28.06 -34.13
N ASN A 133 10.76 -28.59 -33.52
CA ASN A 133 10.61 -30.03 -33.30
C ASN A 133 10.37 -30.81 -34.61
N SER A 134 9.69 -30.20 -35.60
CA SER A 134 9.47 -30.78 -36.93
C SER A 134 10.75 -30.85 -37.77
N VAL A 135 11.68 -29.91 -37.59
CA VAL A 135 12.99 -29.94 -38.27
C VAL A 135 13.91 -30.98 -37.63
N MET A 136 13.79 -31.21 -36.32
CA MET A 136 14.61 -32.16 -35.56
C MET A 136 14.38 -33.64 -35.94
N HIS A 137 13.19 -34.00 -36.43
CA HIS A 137 12.83 -35.40 -36.70
C HIS A 137 13.11 -35.89 -38.13
N ARG A 138 13.62 -35.03 -39.03
CA ARG A 138 13.87 -35.41 -40.43
C ARG A 138 15.33 -35.55 -40.83
N ASP A 139 16.29 -34.99 -40.08
CA ASP A 139 17.70 -35.00 -40.50
C ASP A 139 18.71 -35.19 -39.36
N TYR A 140 18.62 -36.33 -38.65
CA TYR A 140 19.75 -36.84 -37.87
C TYR A 140 21.02 -37.07 -38.73
N SER A 141 20.89 -37.08 -40.07
CA SER A 141 21.99 -37.16 -41.03
C SER A 141 22.87 -35.89 -41.04
N ALA A 142 22.27 -34.71 -40.88
CA ALA A 142 22.97 -33.43 -40.90
C ALA A 142 23.78 -33.21 -39.62
N LEU A 143 23.22 -33.58 -38.46
CA LEU A 143 23.93 -33.57 -37.18
C LEU A 143 25.06 -34.61 -37.15
N ALA A 144 24.85 -35.78 -37.75
CA ALA A 144 25.90 -36.80 -37.90
C ALA A 144 27.04 -36.32 -38.82
N ALA A 145 26.74 -35.57 -39.89
CA ALA A 145 27.73 -34.99 -40.79
C ALA A 145 28.60 -33.90 -40.12
N MET A 146 28.13 -33.29 -39.03
CA MET A 146 28.87 -32.27 -38.28
C MET A 146 29.80 -32.85 -37.21
N LEU A 147 29.68 -34.13 -36.86
CA LEU A 147 30.56 -34.80 -35.90
C LEU A 147 32.05 -34.63 -36.22
N PRO A 148 32.59 -34.89 -37.43
CA PRO A 148 34.01 -34.68 -37.75
C PRO A 148 34.52 -33.24 -37.53
N PHE A 149 33.66 -32.24 -37.68
CA PHE A 149 34.02 -30.84 -37.43
C PHE A 149 34.08 -30.51 -35.94
N VAL A 150 33.18 -31.09 -35.13
CA VAL A 150 33.20 -30.93 -33.67
C VAL A 150 34.46 -31.56 -33.06
N GLN A 151 34.88 -32.74 -33.53
CA GLN A 151 36.11 -33.39 -33.03
C GLN A 151 37.38 -32.64 -33.47
N THR A 152 37.44 -32.09 -34.68
CA THR A 152 38.60 -31.29 -35.11
C THR A 152 38.72 -29.97 -34.33
N LEU A 153 37.59 -29.31 -34.02
CA LEU A 153 37.58 -28.12 -33.17
C LEU A 153 37.95 -28.43 -31.71
N LEU A 154 37.48 -29.54 -31.15
CA LEU A 154 37.83 -29.98 -29.80
C LEU A 154 39.30 -30.44 -29.71
N ALA A 155 39.82 -31.16 -30.72
CA ALA A 155 41.21 -31.58 -30.77
C ALA A 155 42.17 -30.38 -30.92
N ALA A 156 41.80 -29.38 -31.72
CA ALA A 156 42.55 -28.12 -31.83
C ALA A 156 42.64 -27.38 -30.48
N ARG A 157 41.57 -27.45 -29.67
CA ARG A 157 41.56 -26.86 -28.31
C ARG A 157 42.39 -27.67 -27.31
N LYS A 158 42.41 -29.00 -27.42
CA LYS A 158 43.21 -29.87 -26.54
C LYS A 158 44.71 -29.72 -26.79
N LYS A 159 45.12 -29.65 -28.07
CA LYS A 159 46.53 -29.43 -28.45
C LYS A 159 47.05 -28.06 -27.99
N LYS A 160 46.19 -27.03 -27.93
CA LYS A 160 46.54 -25.71 -27.37
C LYS A 160 46.77 -25.75 -25.85
N LYS A 161 46.01 -26.58 -25.12
CA LYS A 161 46.19 -26.74 -23.67
C LYS A 161 47.47 -27.48 -23.28
N GLU A 162 47.93 -28.43 -24.08
CA GLU A 162 49.18 -29.17 -23.80
C GLU A 162 50.44 -28.35 -24.14
N GLY A 163 50.36 -27.38 -25.06
CA GLY A 163 51.45 -26.44 -25.35
C GLY A 163 51.68 -25.35 -24.29
N GLU A 164 50.68 -25.04 -23.45
CA GLU A 164 50.77 -24.04 -22.38
C GLU A 164 51.19 -24.64 -21.02
N ALA A 165 51.22 -25.97 -20.87
CA ALA A 165 51.64 -26.65 -19.63
C ALA A 165 53.15 -26.99 -19.57
N GLY A 166 53.93 -26.65 -20.60
CA GLY A 166 55.38 -26.88 -20.67
C GLY A 166 56.25 -25.64 -20.41
N LYS A 167 55.67 -24.55 -19.90
CA LYS A 167 56.42 -23.37 -19.44
C LYS A 167 55.91 -22.93 -18.06
N GLN A 168 56.21 -23.75 -17.06
CA GLN A 168 56.45 -23.27 -15.70
C GLN A 168 57.75 -23.92 -15.22
#